data_AF-A0A354U9P1-F1
#
_entry.id   AF-A0A354U9P1-F1
#
_cell.length_a   1.000
_cell.length_b   1.000
_cell.length_c   1.000
_cell.angle_alpha   90.00
_cell.angle_beta   90.00
_cell.angle_gamma   90.00
#
_symmetry.space_group_name_H-M   'P 1'
#
loop_
_entity.id
_entity.type
_entity.pdbx_description
1 polymer ?
#
loop_
_entity_poly.entity_id
_entity_poly.type
_entity_poly.pdbx_seq_one_letter_code
_entity_poly.pdbx_strand_id
1 'polypeptide(L)'
;FSGDDKDDLILFNQETGSVMKFENGSAEKWSSLGQLDPSDWTIIGAGDYDGDSRADLLVRQNSTGSLGYYEGGDFSKWRGLGNGVDSQWAVLA
;
A
#
# COMPACT_ATOMS: atom_id res chain seq x y z
N PHE A 1 -2.81 1.87 9.96
CA PHE A 1 -1.39 1.45 9.94
C PHE A 1 -0.76 1.56 11.34
N SER A 2 -1.09 2.58 12.13
CA SER A 2 -0.72 2.73 13.55
C SER A 2 -1.45 1.74 14.47
N GLY A 3 -2.71 1.40 14.17
CA GLY A 3 -3.57 0.57 15.02
C GLY A 3 -4.13 1.32 16.23
N ASP A 4 -4.32 2.64 16.11
CA ASP A 4 -4.81 3.53 17.18
C ASP A 4 -6.27 4.00 16.98
N ASP A 5 -7.08 3.18 16.29
CA ASP A 5 -8.49 3.43 15.94
C ASP A 5 -8.73 4.73 15.14
N LYS A 6 -7.69 5.20 14.46
CA LYS A 6 -7.75 6.39 13.61
C LYS A 6 -7.14 6.09 12.25
N ASP A 7 -7.67 6.78 11.24
CA ASP A 7 -7.18 6.66 9.88
C ASP A 7 -5.81 7.34 9.73
N ASP A 8 -4.89 6.63 9.08
CA ASP A 8 -3.64 7.19 8.60
C ASP A 8 -3.78 7.56 7.11
N LEU A 9 -2.94 8.47 6.63
CA LEU A 9 -2.90 8.85 5.23
C LEU A 9 -1.63 8.31 4.56
N ILE A 10 -1.79 7.67 3.39
CA ILE A 10 -0.67 7.22 2.55
C ILE A 10 -0.50 8.17 1.37
N LEU A 11 0.72 8.65 1.17
CA LEU A 11 1.11 9.44 0.01
C LEU A 11 2.04 8.61 -0.86
N PHE A 12 1.78 8.63 -2.17
CA PHE A 12 2.65 8.02 -3.17
C PHE A 12 3.15 9.09 -4.13
N ASN A 13 4.46 9.23 -4.24
CA ASN A 13 5.07 10.09 -5.24
C ASN A 13 5.19 9.32 -6.57
N GLN A 14 4.45 9.75 -7.60
CA GLN A 14 4.44 9.09 -8.91
C GLN A 14 5.71 9.33 -9.74
N GLU A 15 6.57 10.26 -9.35
CA GLU A 15 7.84 10.53 -10.02
C GLU A 15 8.97 9.71 -9.39
N THR A 16 9.05 9.67 -8.06
CA THR A 16 10.14 8.99 -7.35
C THR A 16 9.78 7.58 -6.89
N GLY A 17 8.49 7.26 -6.78
CA GLY A 17 8.01 6.01 -6.19
C GLY A 17 8.00 5.99 -4.66
N SER A 18 8.34 7.10 -4.00
CA SER A 18 8.39 7.18 -2.54
C SER A 18 6.99 6.99 -1.95
N VAL A 19 6.89 6.13 -0.93
CA VAL A 19 5.66 5.91 -0.16
C VAL A 19 5.84 6.47 1.25
N MET A 20 4.95 7.36 1.65
CA MET A 20 4.98 7.99 2.97
C MET A 20 3.67 7.72 3.71
N LYS A 21 3.77 7.51 5.02
CA LYS A 21 2.64 7.43 5.94
C LYS A 21 2.59 8.69 6.80
N PHE A 22 1.43 9.34 6.85
CA PHE A 22 1.12 10.40 7.80
C PHE A 22 0.19 9.80 8.85
N GLU A 23 0.72 9.66 10.06
CA GLU A 23 -0.02 9.10 11.18
C GLU A 23 -1.15 10.03 11.59
N ASN A 24 -2.36 9.49 11.75
CA ASN A 24 -3.55 10.28 12.10
C ASN A 24 -3.86 11.42 11.11
N GLY A 25 -3.48 11.26 9.83
CA GLY A 25 -3.60 12.30 8.81
C GLY A 25 -2.75 13.55 9.07
N SER A 26 -1.80 13.51 10.01
CA SER A 26 -0.99 14.67 10.38
C SER A 26 0.32 14.73 9.60
N ALA A 27 0.54 15.85 8.92
CA ALA A 27 1.82 16.15 8.26
C ALA A 27 3.00 16.32 9.23
N GLU A 28 2.72 16.51 10.53
CA GLU A 28 3.75 16.59 11.57
C GLU A 28 4.20 15.22 12.06
N LYS A 29 3.46 14.15 11.73
CA LYS A 29 3.75 12.77 12.13
C LYS A 29 3.91 11.88 10.91
N TRP A 30 4.99 12.07 10.16
CA TRP A 30 5.24 11.32 8.94
C TRP A 30 6.37 10.29 9.11
N SER A 31 6.32 9.24 8.30
CA SER A 31 7.37 8.24 8.15
C SER A 31 7.46 7.77 6.70
N SER A 32 8.66 7.39 6.24
CA SER A 32 8.84 6.71 4.95
C SER A 32 8.57 5.23 5.11
N LEU A 33 7.74 4.65 4.24
CA LEU A 33 7.52 3.21 4.16
C LEU A 33 8.47 2.53 3.17
N GLY A 34 9.06 3.29 2.25
CA GLY A 34 9.98 2.78 1.24
C GLY A 34 9.72 3.39 -0.13
N GLN A 35 10.08 2.63 -1.16
CA GLN A 35 9.94 3.03 -2.56
C GLN A 35 9.44 1.86 -3.40
N LEU A 36 8.45 2.10 -4.25
CA LEU A 36 8.00 1.18 -5.30
C LEU A 36 8.43 1.75 -6.64
N ASP A 37 8.68 0.90 -7.65
CA ASP A 37 8.89 1.40 -9.01
C ASP A 37 7.56 2.01 -9.52
N PRO A 38 7.46 3.35 -9.69
CA PRO A 38 6.21 3.98 -10.06
C PRO A 38 5.78 3.68 -11.50
N SER A 39 6.67 3.12 -12.32
CA SER A 39 6.36 2.71 -13.69
C SER A 39 5.66 1.36 -13.77
N ASP A 40 5.80 0.51 -12.74
CA ASP A 40 5.28 -0.85 -12.73
C ASP A 40 4.33 -1.13 -11.56
N TRP A 41 4.46 -0.44 -10.43
CA TRP A 41 3.63 -0.70 -9.25
C TRP A 41 2.64 0.44 -8.98
N THR A 42 1.45 0.07 -8.54
CA THR A 42 0.38 1.01 -8.18
C THR A 42 -0.15 0.65 -6.80
N ILE A 43 -0.20 1.63 -5.89
CA ILE A 43 -0.96 1.53 -4.65
C ILE A 43 -2.43 1.68 -5.03
N ILE A 44 -3.23 0.66 -4.72
CA ILE A 44 -4.65 0.62 -5.08
C ILE A 44 -5.57 0.72 -3.86
N GLY A 45 -5.02 0.61 -2.65
CA GLY A 45 -5.79 0.81 -1.42
C GLY A 45 -4.99 0.54 -0.16
N ALA A 46 -5.66 0.72 0.97
CA ALA A 46 -5.17 0.32 2.28
C ALA A 46 -6.34 -0.23 3.11
N GLY A 47 -6.07 -1.22 3.95
CA GLY A 47 -7.08 -1.91 4.75
C GLY A 47 -6.46 -3.04 5.56
N ASP A 48 -7.13 -3.48 6.61
CA ASP A 48 -6.70 -4.62 7.44
C ASP A 48 -7.07 -5.93 6.71
N TYR A 49 -6.11 -6.52 5.98
CA TYR A 49 -6.35 -7.73 5.18
C TYR A 49 -5.88 -9.01 5.90
N ASP A 50 -5.02 -8.89 6.92
CA ASP A 50 -4.52 -10.02 7.70
C ASP A 50 -5.21 -10.19 9.08
N GLY A 51 -6.02 -9.21 9.50
CA GLY A 51 -6.84 -9.25 10.71
C GLY A 51 -6.12 -8.81 11.98
N ASP A 52 -4.99 -8.11 11.87
CA ASP A 52 -4.19 -7.67 13.02
C ASP A 52 -4.63 -6.32 13.62
N SER A 53 -5.74 -5.75 13.13
CA SER A 53 -6.27 -4.42 13.49
C SER A 53 -5.39 -3.25 13.04
N ARG A 54 -4.49 -3.46 12.06
CA ARG A 54 -3.72 -2.41 11.40
C ARG A 54 -3.92 -2.50 9.90
N ALA A 55 -4.13 -1.35 9.27
CA ALA A 55 -4.19 -1.32 7.82
C ALA A 55 -2.84 -1.71 7.18
N ASP A 56 -2.93 -2.54 6.15
CA ASP A 56 -1.89 -2.95 5.21
C ASP A 56 -1.91 -2.08 3.94
N LEU A 57 -0.86 -2.17 3.13
CA LEU A 57 -0.77 -1.48 1.85
C LEU A 57 -1.06 -2.43 0.68
N LEU A 58 -2.22 -2.27 0.03
CA LEU A 58 -2.59 -3.07 -1.15
C LEU A 58 -1.95 -2.49 -2.41
N VAL A 59 -1.20 -3.32 -3.13
CA VAL A 59 -0.48 -2.93 -4.34
C VAL A 59 -0.74 -3.91 -5.49
N ARG A 60 -0.67 -3.38 -6.70
CA ARG A 60 -0.72 -4.13 -7.95
C ARG A 60 0.54 -3.88 -8.76
N GLN A 61 1.09 -4.93 -9.34
CA GLN A 61 2.08 -4.85 -10.41
C GLN A 61 1.37 -4.81 -11.78
N ASN A 62 1.62 -3.78 -12.57
CA ASN A 62 0.94 -3.51 -13.82
C ASN A 62 1.40 -4.45 -14.95
N SER A 63 2.67 -4.85 -14.97
CA SER A 63 3.22 -5.73 -16.01
C SER A 63 2.79 -7.19 -15.90
N THR A 64 2.62 -7.71 -14.68
CA THR A 64 2.34 -9.12 -14.41
C THR A 64 0.93 -9.36 -13.87
N GLY A 65 0.28 -8.32 -13.36
CA GLY A 65 -0.96 -8.44 -12.60
C GLY A 65 -0.76 -9.08 -11.23
N SER A 66 0.45 -9.13 -10.68
CA SER A 66 0.68 -9.52 -9.29
C SER A 66 -0.13 -8.62 -8.37
N LEU A 67 -0.99 -9.21 -7.56
CA LEU A 67 -1.80 -8.53 -6.55
C LEU A 67 -1.39 -9.03 -5.18
N GLY A 68 -1.23 -8.12 -4.23
CA GLY A 68 -0.95 -8.46 -2.85
C GLY A 68 -0.79 -7.23 -1.97
N TYR A 69 -0.49 -7.45 -0.71
CA TYR A 69 -0.31 -6.37 0.26
C TYR A 69 1.00 -6.53 1.04
N TYR A 70 1.44 -5.41 1.60
CA TYR A 70 2.53 -5.36 2.57
C TYR A 70 1.95 -5.21 3.98
N GLU A 71 2.24 -6.17 4.87
CA GLU A 71 1.75 -6.16 6.26
C GLU A 71 2.15 -4.86 6.97
N GLY A 72 1.17 -4.08 7.43
CA GLY A 72 1.40 -2.79 8.08
C GLY A 72 2.21 -1.79 7.25
N GLY A 73 2.29 -1.98 5.92
CA GLY A 73 3.13 -1.18 5.03
C GLY A 73 4.62 -1.49 5.07
N ASP A 74 5.04 -2.60 5.68
CA ASP A 74 6.44 -3.04 5.72
C ASP A 74 6.82 -3.77 4.42
N PHE A 75 7.70 -3.17 3.62
CA PHE A 75 8.08 -3.70 2.30
C PHE A 75 8.90 -5.00 2.37
N SER A 76 9.29 -5.44 3.56
CA SER A 76 9.87 -6.77 3.79
C SER A 76 8.83 -7.88 3.99
N LYS A 77 7.55 -7.52 4.16
CA LYS A 77 6.46 -8.43 4.53
C LYS A 77 5.39 -8.54 3.45
N TRP A 78 5.77 -9.13 2.33
CA TRP A 78 4.86 -9.36 1.21
C TRP A 78 3.87 -10.51 1.46
N ARG A 79 2.59 -10.27 1.15
CA ARG A 79 1.53 -11.27 1.09
C ARG A 79 0.85 -11.22 -0.27
N GLY A 80 1.11 -12.26 -1.08
CA GLY A 80 0.51 -12.39 -2.41
C GLY A 80 -0.94 -12.88 -2.35
N LEU A 81 -1.81 -12.21 -3.09
CA LEU A 81 -3.22 -12.57 -3.28
C LEU A 81 -3.49 -13.26 -4.62
N GLY A 82 -2.62 -13.06 -5.61
CA GLY A 82 -2.74 -13.71 -6.92
C GLY A 82 -1.95 -13.03 -8.02
N ASN A 83 -2.13 -13.51 -9.26
CA ASN A 83 -1.57 -12.94 -10.48
C ASN A 83 -2.68 -12.74 -11.53
N GLY A 84 -2.41 -11.93 -12.56
CA GLY A 84 -3.35 -11.66 -13.66
C GLY A 84 -4.41 -10.57 -13.37
N VAL A 85 -4.29 -9.86 -12.25
CA VAL A 85 -5.10 -8.66 -11.96
C VAL A 85 -4.31 -7.45 -12.45
N ASP A 86 -4.15 -7.30 -13.75
CA ASP A 86 -3.38 -6.22 -14.37
C ASP A 86 -4.19 -4.90 -14.49
N SER A 87 -3.70 -3.96 -15.29
CA SER A 87 -4.32 -2.65 -15.51
C SER A 87 -5.73 -2.68 -16.13
N GLN A 88 -6.18 -3.82 -16.68
CA GLN A 88 -7.51 -3.99 -17.26
C GLN A 88 -8.58 -4.35 -16.22
N TRP A 89 -8.17 -4.72 -15.01
CA TRP A 89 -9.09 -5.02 -13.91
C TRP A 89 -9.24 -3.82 -12.97
N ALA A 90 -10.48 -3.59 -12.55
CA ALA A 90 -10.77 -2.71 -11.42
C ALA A 90 -10.77 -3.55 -10.14
N VAL A 91 -10.12 -3.04 -9.08
CA VAL A 91 -10.28 -3.57 -7.74
C VAL A 91 -11.38 -2.77 -7.06
N LEU A 92 -12.44 -3.45 -6.62
CA LEU A 92 -13.57 -2.87 -5.90
C LEU A 92 -13.55 -3.41 -4.47
N ALA A 93 -13.67 -2.51 -3.49
CA ALA A 93 -13.75 -2.81 -2.06
C ALA A 93 -14.93 -2.05 -1.45
#